data_AF-A0A6I4MTP4-F1
#
_entry.id   AF-A0A6I4MTP4-F1
#
_cell.length_a   1.000
_cell.length_b   1.000
_cell.length_c   1.000
_cell.angle_alpha   90.00
_cell.angle_beta   90.00
_cell.angle_gamma   90.00
#
_symmetry.space_group_name_H-M   'P 1'
#
loop_
_entity.id
_entity.type
_entity.pdbx_description
1 polymer ?
#
loop_
_entity_poly.entity_id
_entity_poly.type
_entity_poly.pdbx_seq_one_letter_code
_entity_poly.pdbx_strand_id
1 'polypeptide(L)'
;MHTAATATLTAYHIDSHGHGVEAVKALGILPRFTGVAVHDAYAGYDGFAGCAHTLCNAHAVREPAAIAEFDAVARDGWAAEMIGLLGEAHRWSSAWHRKGHTPLAVDVPRGDVYHINAMGRRGIRCHHRPAINESSPGRSATSG
;
A
#
# COMPACT_ATOMS: atom_id res chain seq x y z
N MET A 1 -9.49 17.40 -4.13
CA MET A 1 -8.17 18.03 -3.85
C MET A 1 -7.11 17.00 -4.18
N HIS A 2 -6.10 17.40 -4.92
CA HIS A 2 -4.93 16.60 -5.31
C HIS A 2 -3.68 17.24 -4.77
N THR A 3 -2.70 16.41 -4.44
CA THR A 3 -1.41 16.85 -3.90
C THR A 3 -0.28 16.08 -4.55
N ALA A 4 0.76 16.78 -4.96
CA ALA A 4 2.01 16.18 -5.40
C ALA A 4 3.17 16.93 -4.74
N ALA A 5 4.14 16.20 -4.19
CA ALA A 5 5.23 16.82 -3.45
C ALA A 5 6.58 16.17 -3.75
N THR A 6 7.62 16.98 -3.66
CA THR A 6 9.02 16.56 -3.56
C THR A 6 9.57 16.97 -2.20
N ALA A 7 10.87 16.80 -1.98
CA ALA A 7 11.53 17.32 -0.78
C ALA A 7 11.49 18.85 -0.66
N THR A 8 11.27 19.58 -1.76
CA THR A 8 11.41 21.05 -1.82
C THR A 8 10.17 21.77 -2.33
N LEU A 9 9.23 21.08 -2.95
CA LEU A 9 8.05 21.67 -3.59
C LEU A 9 6.80 20.88 -3.26
N THR A 10 5.68 21.58 -3.08
CA THR A 10 4.36 20.99 -2.91
C THR A 10 3.38 21.69 -3.86
N ALA A 11 2.71 20.91 -4.70
CA ALA A 11 1.64 21.36 -5.57
C ALA A 11 0.29 20.91 -5.01
N TYR A 12 -0.66 21.83 -5.00
CA TYR A 12 -2.06 21.59 -4.64
C TYR A 12 -2.93 21.89 -5.85
N HIS A 13 -3.89 21.00 -6.15
CA HIS A 13 -4.87 21.21 -7.21
C HIS A 13 -6.28 20.90 -6.72
N ILE A 14 -7.21 21.82 -6.92
CA ILE A 14 -8.62 21.63 -6.63
C ILE A 14 -9.34 21.63 -7.97
N ASP A 15 -10.03 20.54 -8.24
CA ASP A 15 -10.77 20.34 -9.49
C ASP A 15 -12.25 20.20 -9.21
N SER A 16 -13.08 20.84 -10.03
CA SER A 16 -14.54 20.75 -9.94
C SER A 16 -15.06 19.33 -10.19
N HIS A 17 -14.28 18.49 -10.88
CA HIS A 17 -14.62 17.10 -11.19
C HIS A 17 -14.13 16.10 -10.12
N GLY A 18 -13.66 16.60 -8.97
CA GLY A 18 -13.29 15.77 -7.82
C GLY A 18 -11.89 15.16 -7.90
N HIS A 19 -11.75 13.89 -7.50
CA HIS A 19 -10.47 13.20 -7.37
C HIS A 19 -10.16 12.23 -8.54
N GLY A 20 -10.97 12.26 -9.61
CA GLY A 20 -10.83 11.33 -10.73
C GLY A 20 -9.58 11.58 -11.59
N VAL A 21 -9.34 10.66 -12.53
CA VAL A 21 -8.20 10.69 -13.46
C VAL A 21 -8.13 11.98 -14.26
N GLU A 22 -9.26 12.55 -14.68
CA GLU A 22 -9.27 13.81 -15.44
C GLU A 22 -8.73 14.98 -14.63
N ALA A 23 -9.00 15.03 -13.33
CA ALA A 23 -8.44 16.04 -12.45
C ALA A 23 -6.92 15.84 -12.22
N VAL A 24 -6.45 14.59 -12.19
CA VAL A 24 -5.02 14.27 -12.16
C VAL A 24 -4.32 14.70 -13.45
N LYS A 25 -4.96 14.47 -14.62
CA LYS A 25 -4.46 14.95 -15.91
C LYS A 25 -4.41 16.48 -15.97
N ALA A 26 -5.47 17.15 -15.48
CA ALA A 26 -5.55 18.60 -15.44
C ALA A 26 -4.44 19.24 -14.58
N LEU A 27 -4.03 18.59 -13.49
CA LEU A 27 -2.86 19.03 -12.71
C LEU A 27 -1.55 18.98 -13.52
N GLY A 28 -1.45 18.14 -14.55
CA GLY A 28 -0.37 18.17 -15.53
C GLY A 28 0.99 17.63 -15.07
N ILE A 29 1.12 17.20 -13.81
CA ILE A 29 2.36 16.64 -13.26
C ILE A 29 2.57 15.21 -13.74
N LEU A 30 1.69 14.28 -13.36
CA LEU A 30 1.84 12.85 -13.68
C LEU A 30 1.94 12.55 -15.18
N PRO A 31 1.18 13.21 -16.09
CA PRO A 31 1.34 12.99 -17.53
C PRO A 31 2.74 13.25 -18.10
N ARG A 32 3.57 14.02 -17.39
CA ARG A 32 4.91 14.45 -17.84
C ARG A 32 6.03 13.93 -16.94
N PHE A 33 5.68 13.29 -15.83
CA PHE A 33 6.63 12.83 -14.84
C PHE A 33 7.24 11.50 -15.27
N THR A 34 8.55 11.34 -15.11
CA THR A 34 9.29 10.15 -15.54
C THR A 34 10.06 9.46 -14.40
N GLY A 35 9.92 9.98 -13.18
CA GLY A 35 10.55 9.41 -11.98
C GLY A 35 9.74 8.28 -11.36
N VAL A 36 9.88 8.11 -10.04
CA VAL A 36 9.10 7.16 -9.24
C VAL A 36 7.96 7.88 -8.54
N ALA A 37 6.73 7.60 -8.94
CA ALA A 37 5.52 8.14 -8.33
C ALA A 37 5.10 7.26 -7.14
N VAL A 38 5.12 7.83 -5.94
CA VAL A 38 4.63 7.19 -4.71
C VAL A 38 3.16 7.58 -4.50
N HIS A 39 2.22 6.64 -4.55
CA HIS A 39 0.79 6.93 -4.45
C HIS A 39 0.00 5.91 -3.60
N ASP A 40 -1.24 6.23 -3.27
CA ASP A 40 -2.12 5.51 -2.32
C ASP A 40 -2.89 4.33 -2.92
N ALA A 41 -2.32 3.65 -3.93
CA ALA A 41 -2.96 2.54 -4.65
C ALA A 41 -4.31 2.85 -5.33
N TYR A 42 -4.67 4.12 -5.52
CA TYR A 42 -5.82 4.46 -6.35
C TYR A 42 -5.59 3.98 -7.81
N ALA A 43 -6.44 3.07 -8.27
CA ALA A 43 -6.33 2.43 -9.59
C ALA A 43 -6.35 3.42 -10.78
N GLY A 44 -6.85 4.64 -10.57
CA GLY A 44 -6.78 5.70 -11.59
C GLY A 44 -5.35 6.09 -11.98
N TYR A 45 -4.35 5.76 -11.15
CA TYR A 45 -2.95 6.02 -11.47
C TYR A 45 -2.34 5.01 -12.46
N ASP A 46 -2.92 3.83 -12.62
CA ASP A 46 -2.35 2.73 -13.42
C ASP A 46 -2.22 3.08 -14.92
N GLY A 47 -2.98 4.09 -15.38
CA GLY A 47 -2.91 4.59 -16.75
C GLY A 47 -1.70 5.50 -17.06
N PHE A 48 -0.93 5.93 -16.07
CA PHE A 48 0.20 6.86 -16.26
C PHE A 48 1.53 6.15 -16.46
N ALA A 49 1.64 5.35 -17.54
CA ALA A 49 2.80 4.52 -17.85
C ALA A 49 4.13 5.26 -18.11
N GLY A 50 4.14 6.60 -18.13
CA GLY A 50 5.33 7.42 -18.31
C GLY A 50 6.28 7.43 -17.10
N CYS A 51 5.83 6.95 -15.93
CA CYS A 51 6.60 6.91 -14.70
C CYS A 51 6.67 5.50 -14.11
N ALA A 52 7.63 5.27 -13.22
CA ALA A 52 7.62 4.10 -12.37
C ALA A 52 6.66 4.33 -11.21
N HIS A 53 5.94 3.29 -10.80
CA HIS A 53 4.94 3.37 -9.74
C HIS A 53 5.43 2.63 -8.49
N THR A 54 5.19 3.23 -7.33
CA THR A 54 5.32 2.56 -6.03
C THR A 54 4.17 2.96 -5.12
N LEU A 55 3.80 2.06 -4.22
CA LEU A 55 2.74 2.32 -3.26
C LEU A 55 3.27 3.09 -2.04
N CYS A 56 2.40 3.93 -1.49
CA CYS A 56 2.64 4.64 -0.26
C CYS A 56 2.47 3.67 0.92
N ASN A 57 3.58 3.27 1.53
CA ASN A 57 3.58 2.35 2.68
C ASN A 57 2.79 2.89 3.87
N ALA A 58 2.62 4.21 4.01
CA ALA A 58 1.76 4.79 5.04
C ALA A 58 0.29 4.42 4.85
N HIS A 59 -0.16 4.23 3.60
CA HIS A 59 -1.52 3.80 3.29
C HIS A 59 -1.73 2.32 3.62
N ALA A 60 -0.71 1.47 3.41
CA ALA A 60 -0.76 0.06 3.78
C ALA A 60 -0.99 -0.17 5.28
N VAL A 61 -0.64 0.79 6.14
CA VAL A 61 -0.90 0.73 7.58
C VAL A 61 -2.32 1.17 7.93
N ARG A 62 -2.95 2.04 7.13
CA ARG A 62 -4.27 2.60 7.45
C ARG A 62 -5.39 1.57 7.39
N GLU A 63 -5.31 0.62 6.46
CA GLU A 63 -6.33 -0.42 6.32
C GLU A 63 -6.44 -1.33 7.56
N PRO A 64 -5.35 -1.96 8.05
CA PRO A 64 -5.44 -2.73 9.30
C PRO A 64 -5.72 -1.83 10.51
N ALA A 65 -5.28 -0.56 10.52
CA ALA A 65 -5.61 0.36 11.60
C ALA A 65 -7.13 0.65 11.67
N ALA A 66 -7.77 0.92 10.53
CA ALA A 66 -9.21 1.12 10.47
C ALA A 66 -9.98 -0.14 10.93
N ILE A 67 -9.52 -1.33 10.54
CA ILE A 67 -10.14 -2.59 11.01
C ILE A 67 -10.01 -2.74 12.53
N ALA A 68 -8.82 -2.42 13.08
CA ALA A 68 -8.58 -2.47 14.51
C ALA A 68 -9.46 -1.48 15.31
N GLU A 69 -9.97 -0.41 14.70
CA GLU A 69 -10.91 0.51 15.35
C GLU A 69 -12.30 -0.12 15.57
N PHE A 70 -12.73 -1.02 14.68
CA PHE A 70 -14.09 -1.57 14.67
C PHE A 70 -14.18 -3.06 15.05
N ASP A 71 -13.07 -3.80 15.05
CA ASP A 71 -13.02 -5.22 15.40
C ASP A 71 -11.97 -5.47 16.50
N ALA A 72 -12.44 -5.76 17.71
CA ALA A 72 -11.57 -6.03 18.86
C ALA A 72 -10.72 -7.30 18.70
N VAL A 73 -11.21 -8.33 18.01
CA VAL A 73 -10.46 -9.57 17.77
C VAL A 73 -9.34 -9.30 16.75
N ALA A 74 -9.62 -8.53 15.71
CA ALA A 74 -8.59 -8.09 14.77
C ALA A 74 -7.57 -7.15 15.44
N ARG A 75 -8.04 -6.21 16.27
CA ARG A 75 -7.22 -5.25 17.02
C ARG A 75 -6.20 -5.95 17.91
N ASP A 76 -6.63 -6.96 18.68
CA ASP A 76 -5.74 -7.72 19.57
C ASP A 76 -5.06 -8.90 18.86
N GLY A 77 -5.20 -8.99 17.53
CA GLY A 77 -4.68 -10.08 16.69
C GLY A 77 -4.03 -9.59 15.41
N TRP A 78 -4.49 -10.09 14.28
CA TRP A 78 -3.81 -9.98 12.99
C TRP A 78 -3.56 -8.53 12.54
N ALA A 79 -4.45 -7.58 12.88
CA ALA A 79 -4.30 -6.19 12.46
C ALA A 79 -3.15 -5.51 13.22
N ALA A 80 -3.05 -5.70 14.53
CA ALA A 80 -1.89 -5.23 15.32
C ALA A 80 -0.59 -5.89 14.86
N GLU A 81 -0.60 -7.20 14.57
CA GLU A 81 0.57 -7.89 14.06
C GLU A 81 1.03 -7.33 12.70
N MET A 82 0.08 -7.04 11.80
CA MET A 82 0.37 -6.45 10.48
C MET A 82 0.92 -5.02 10.60
N ILE A 83 0.33 -4.17 11.45
CA ILE A 83 0.83 -2.82 11.71
C ILE A 83 2.27 -2.88 12.26
N GLY A 84 2.51 -3.76 13.22
CA GLY A 84 3.84 -3.97 13.80
C GLY A 84 4.85 -4.44 12.76
N LEU A 85 4.46 -5.39 11.91
CA LEU A 85 5.27 -5.91 10.81
C LEU A 85 5.63 -4.84 9.78
N LEU A 86 4.66 -4.05 9.32
CA LEU A 86 4.89 -2.97 8.36
C LEU A 86 5.82 -1.90 8.95
N GLY A 87 5.66 -1.57 10.23
CA GLY A 87 6.55 -0.66 10.95
C GLY A 87 7.99 -1.20 11.08
N GLU A 88 8.15 -2.50 11.33
CA GLU A 88 9.45 -3.17 11.37
C GLU A 88 10.14 -3.15 10.00
N ALA A 89 9.42 -3.52 8.95
CA ALA A 89 9.92 -3.48 7.58
C ALA A 89 10.36 -2.07 7.17
N HIS A 90 9.58 -1.04 7.53
CA HIS A 90 9.94 0.35 7.31
C HIS A 90 11.23 0.73 8.04
N ARG A 91 11.33 0.44 9.35
CA ARG A 91 12.54 0.76 10.14
C ARG A 91 13.79 0.09 9.58
N TRP A 92 13.68 -1.19 9.20
CA TRP A 92 14.78 -1.93 8.59
C TRP A 92 15.19 -1.29 7.24
N SER A 93 14.22 -1.02 6.36
CA SER A 93 14.46 -0.38 5.06
C SER A 93 15.09 1.02 5.22
N SER A 94 14.61 1.84 6.16
CA SER A 94 15.20 3.15 6.41
C SER A 94 16.63 3.06 6.96
N ALA A 95 16.91 2.08 7.83
CA ALA A 95 18.26 1.84 8.33
C ALA A 95 19.21 1.37 7.22
N TRP A 96 18.73 0.53 6.30
CA TRP A 96 19.44 0.10 5.10
C TRP A 96 19.84 1.28 4.22
N HIS A 97 18.89 2.16 3.88
CA HIS A 97 19.16 3.34 3.06
C HIS A 97 20.10 4.34 3.75
N ARG A 98 20.00 4.53 5.06
CA ARG A 98 20.93 5.41 5.81
C ARG A 98 22.39 4.95 5.76
N LYS A 99 22.65 3.67 5.51
CA LYS A 99 24.00 3.14 5.30
C LYS A 99 24.52 3.37 3.88
N GLY A 100 23.76 4.04 3.01
CA GLY A 100 24.11 4.29 1.62
C GLY A 100 23.83 3.11 0.69
N HIS A 101 23.10 2.10 1.15
CA HIS A 101 22.75 0.95 0.33
C HIS A 101 21.62 1.32 -0.66
N THR A 102 21.70 0.79 -1.89
CA THR A 102 20.68 0.94 -2.94
C THR A 102 19.54 -0.08 -2.75
N PRO A 103 18.40 0.04 -3.50
CA PRO A 103 17.34 -0.95 -3.47
C PRO A 103 17.91 -2.35 -3.73
N LEU A 104 17.59 -3.27 -2.80
CA LEU A 104 18.09 -4.65 -2.65
C LEU A 104 19.11 -5.06 -3.73
N ALA A 105 20.37 -4.70 -3.52
CA ALA A 105 21.46 -5.35 -4.23
C ALA A 105 21.35 -6.86 -3.98
N VAL A 106 21.71 -7.67 -4.98
CA VAL A 106 21.67 -9.15 -4.93
C VAL A 106 22.45 -9.75 -3.74
N ASP A 107 23.31 -8.97 -3.09
CA ASP A 107 24.13 -9.36 -1.94
C ASP A 107 23.65 -8.78 -0.61
N VAL A 108 22.39 -9.07 -0.25
CA VAL A 108 21.88 -8.79 1.10
C VAL A 108 22.63 -9.68 2.12
N PRO A 109 23.24 -9.12 3.19
CA PRO A 109 23.91 -9.92 4.21
C PRO A 109 22.99 -11.02 4.75
N ARG A 110 23.51 -12.23 4.98
CA ARG A 110 22.68 -13.39 5.40
C ARG A 110 21.79 -13.09 6.60
N GLY A 111 22.27 -12.33 7.58
CA GLY A 111 21.48 -11.93 8.76
C GLY A 111 20.24 -11.10 8.41
N ASP A 112 20.34 -10.23 7.41
CA ASP A 112 19.24 -9.41 6.92
C ASP A 112 18.24 -10.23 6.08
N VAL A 113 18.72 -11.23 5.32
CA VAL A 113 17.85 -12.17 4.58
C VAL A 113 16.94 -12.96 5.51
N TYR A 114 17.46 -13.42 6.66
CA TYR A 114 16.63 -14.09 7.66
C TYR A 114 15.55 -13.18 8.22
N HIS A 115 15.88 -11.91 8.48
CA HIS A 115 14.94 -10.93 9.01
C HIS A 115 13.82 -10.63 7.99
N ILE A 116 14.17 -10.38 6.73
CA ILE A 116 13.21 -10.17 5.63
C ILE A 116 12.30 -11.40 5.45
N ASN A 117 12.87 -12.60 5.45
CA ASN A 117 12.10 -13.84 5.32
C ASN A 117 11.17 -14.07 6.51
N ALA A 118 11.62 -13.74 7.73
CA ALA A 118 10.79 -13.82 8.93
C ALA A 118 9.62 -12.84 8.86
N MET A 119 9.88 -11.61 8.40
CA MET A 119 8.84 -10.61 8.13
C MET A 119 7.85 -11.10 7.07
N GLY A 120 8.31 -11.63 5.94
CA GLY A 120 7.45 -12.16 4.89
C GLY A 120 6.55 -13.31 5.37
N ARG A 121 7.11 -14.25 6.14
CA ARG A 121 6.34 -15.37 6.72
C ARG A 121 5.30 -14.88 7.73
N ARG A 122 5.60 -13.84 8.52
CA ARG A 122 4.63 -13.21 9.43
C ARG A 122 3.50 -12.55 8.66
N GLY A 123 3.82 -11.83 7.58
CA GLY A 123 2.82 -11.19 6.72
C GLY A 123 1.80 -12.20 6.16
N ILE A 124 2.28 -13.35 5.68
CA ILE A 124 1.41 -14.43 5.20
C ILE A 124 0.49 -14.96 6.30
N ARG A 125 0.98 -15.08 7.55
CA ARG A 125 0.15 -15.52 8.68
C ARG A 125 -0.88 -14.49 9.13
N CYS A 126 -0.55 -13.21 9.03
CA CYS A 126 -1.43 -12.10 9.38
C CYS A 126 -2.52 -11.87 8.32
N HIS A 127 -2.39 -12.42 7.12
CA HIS A 127 -3.42 -12.32 6.09
C HIS A 127 -4.64 -13.14 6.49
N HIS A 128 -5.64 -12.50 7.09
CA HIS A 128 -6.92 -13.13 7.38
C HIS A 128 -7.54 -13.62 6.08
N ARG A 129 -7.68 -14.94 5.94
CA ARG A 129 -8.50 -15.55 4.89
C ARG A 129 -9.88 -15.67 5.50
N PRO A 130 -10.89 -14.86 5.10
CA PRO A 130 -12.24 -15.08 5.60
C PRO A 130 -12.62 -16.51 5.25
N ALA A 131 -13.20 -17.24 6.21
CA ALA A 131 -13.76 -18.54 5.93
C ALA A 131 -14.80 -18.36 4.81
N ILE A 132 -14.54 -18.95 3.64
CA ILE A 132 -15.58 -19.09 2.64
C ILE A 132 -16.65 -19.99 3.26
N ASN A 133 -17.76 -19.40 3.66
CA ASN A 133 -18.90 -20.18 4.06
C ASN A 133 -19.51 -20.76 2.77
N GLU A 134 -19.26 -22.04 2.49
CA GLU A 134 -19.90 -22.81 1.40
C GLU A 134 -21.41 -23.05 1.64
N SER A 135 -22.09 -22.19 2.40
CA SER A 135 -23.55 -22.20 2.55
C SER A 135 -24.15 -20.85 2.15
N SER A 136 -24.02 -20.51 0.87
CA SER A 136 -25.03 -19.67 0.22
C SER A 136 -26.12 -20.60 -0.31
N PRO A 137 -27.39 -20.48 0.14
CA PRO A 137 -28.47 -21.25 -0.46
C PRO A 137 -28.60 -20.83 -1.92
N GLY A 138 -28.53 -21.81 -2.82
CA GLY A 138 -28.74 -21.58 -4.24
C GLY A 138 -30.05 -20.83 -4.46
N ARG A 139 -30.01 -19.78 -5.28
CA ARG A 139 -31.22 -19.15 -5.80
C ARG A 139 -32.01 -20.21 -6.55
N SER A 140 -33.06 -20.72 -5.93
CA SER A 140 -34.08 -21.50 -6.61
C SER A 140 -34.74 -20.60 -7.65
N ALA A 141 -34.52 -20.91 -8.92
CA ALA A 141 -35.30 -20.38 -10.01
C ALA A 141 -36.73 -20.92 -9.87
N THR A 142 -37.66 -20.08 -9.43
CA THR A 142 -39.10 -20.34 -9.58
C THR A 142 -39.50 -19.85 -10.96
N SER A 143 -39.71 -20.81 -11.86
CA SER A 143 -40.54 -20.67 -13.05
C SER A 143 -42.01 -20.50 -12.65
N GLY A 144 -42.66 -19.46 -13.15
CA GLY A 144 -44.09 -19.19 -13.05
C GLY A 144 -44.45 -18.02 -13.95
#